data_AF-A0AAW1Y7V6-F1
#
_entry.id   AF-A0AAW1Y7V6-F1
#
_cell.length_a   1.000
_cell.length_b   1.000
_cell.length_c   1.000
_cell.angle_alpha   90.00
_cell.angle_beta   90.00
_cell.angle_gamma   90.00
#
_symmetry.space_group_name_H-M   'P 1'
#
loop_
_entity.id
_entity.type
_entity.pdbx_description
1 polymer ?
#
loop_
_entity_poly.entity_id
_entity_poly.type
_entity_poly.pdbx_seq_one_letter_code
_entity_poly.pdbx_strand_id
1 'polypeptide(L)'
;MEELGWGLKKSNIYFLWVVREEEATKLPKGFAEEILEMGLVVSWCPQLDVLAHEAVGCFVTHCGWNSTLEALSLGVPLVAVPQWTDQSTNAKNIGGRERKEIQKNALKWKELARKAVDEGGSSDRNVDEFITKLVQH
;
A
#
# COMPACT_ATOMS: atom_id res chain seq x y z
N MET A 1 4.74 18.33 0.67
CA MET A 1 3.32 18.00 0.44
C MET A 1 2.71 18.85 -0.66
N GLU A 2 3.17 20.10 -0.85
CA GLU A 2 2.64 21.01 -1.86
C GLU A 2 2.58 20.43 -3.28
N GLU A 3 3.73 19.99 -3.83
CA GLU A 3 3.78 19.40 -5.18
C GLU A 3 2.90 18.15 -5.33
N LEU A 4 2.84 17.31 -4.29
CA LEU A 4 2.01 16.11 -4.30
C LEU A 4 0.52 16.47 -4.32
N GLY A 5 0.10 17.44 -3.49
CA GLY A 5 -1.28 17.91 -3.46
C GLY A 5 -1.72 18.49 -4.80
N TRP A 6 -0.93 19.41 -5.38
CA TRP A 6 -1.25 19.97 -6.68
C TRP A 6 -1.14 18.96 -7.83
N GLY A 7 -0.25 17.99 -7.72
CA GLY A 7 -0.17 16.85 -8.64
C GLY A 7 -1.43 15.98 -8.62
N LEU A 8 -1.95 15.66 -7.43
CA LEU A 8 -3.20 14.91 -7.25
C LEU A 8 -4.41 15.66 -7.81
N LYS A 9 -4.52 16.98 -7.57
CA LYS A 9 -5.57 17.79 -8.19
C LYS A 9 -5.48 17.75 -9.72
N LYS A 10 -4.29 18.00 -10.27
CA LYS A 10 -4.09 18.09 -11.73
C LYS A 10 -4.26 16.77 -12.46
N SER A 11 -4.10 15.64 -11.78
CA SER A 11 -4.25 14.32 -12.41
C SER A 11 -5.71 13.97 -12.73
N ASN A 12 -6.68 14.68 -12.14
CA ASN A 12 -8.11 14.48 -12.35
C ASN A 12 -8.56 13.02 -12.08
N ILE A 13 -7.98 12.40 -11.04
CA ILE A 13 -8.35 11.07 -10.55
C ILE A 13 -8.95 11.17 -9.15
N TYR A 14 -9.82 10.23 -8.79
CA TYR A 14 -10.30 10.12 -7.43
C TYR A 14 -9.19 9.65 -6.49
N PHE A 15 -9.07 10.26 -5.30
CA PHE A 15 -8.05 9.85 -4.33
C PHE A 15 -8.52 9.97 -2.88
N LEU A 16 -7.96 9.11 -2.03
CA LEU A 16 -7.99 9.24 -0.58
C LEU A 16 -6.55 9.50 -0.12
N TRP A 17 -6.32 10.60 0.59
CA TRP A 17 -5.00 10.93 1.10
C TRP A 17 -5.01 10.98 2.63
N VAL A 18 -4.28 10.04 3.25
CA VAL A 18 -4.08 10.02 4.70
C VAL A 18 -2.94 10.99 5.06
N VAL A 19 -3.26 12.03 5.82
CA VAL A 19 -2.33 13.06 6.30
C VAL A 19 -2.51 13.21 7.79
N ARG A 20 -1.50 12.80 8.57
CA ARG A 20 -1.56 12.88 10.04
C ARG A 20 -1.76 14.32 10.50
N GLU A 21 -2.40 14.50 11.65
CA GLU A 21 -2.78 15.83 12.15
C GLU A 21 -1.57 16.76 12.32
N GLU A 22 -0.44 16.21 12.77
CA GLU A 22 0.84 16.93 12.89
C GLU A 22 1.41 17.41 11.54
N GLU A 23 1.02 16.78 10.44
CA GLU A 23 1.45 17.15 9.08
C GLU A 23 0.42 17.97 8.32
N ALA A 24 -0.80 18.13 8.85
CA ALA A 24 -1.88 18.85 8.17
C ALA A 24 -1.50 20.30 7.84
N THR A 25 -0.66 20.92 8.66
CA THR A 25 -0.13 22.28 8.44
C THR A 25 0.76 22.40 7.19
N LYS A 26 1.25 21.28 6.65
CA LYS A 26 2.09 21.21 5.44
C LYS A 26 1.27 21.11 4.15
N LEU A 27 -0.06 20.98 4.24
CA LEU A 27 -0.94 20.97 3.07
C LEU A 27 -0.99 22.36 2.42
N PRO A 28 -1.20 22.43 1.09
CA PRO A 28 -1.40 23.72 0.43
C PRO A 28 -2.61 24.46 1.03
N LYS A 29 -2.51 25.78 1.14
CA LYS A 29 -3.63 26.61 1.60
C LYS A 29 -4.78 26.52 0.59
N GLY A 30 -6.00 26.38 1.08
CA GLY A 30 -7.19 26.23 0.24
C GLY A 30 -7.33 24.85 -0.42
N PHE A 31 -6.46 23.89 -0.10
CA PHE A 31 -6.44 22.60 -0.80
C PHE A 31 -7.71 21.78 -0.56
N ALA A 32 -8.27 21.82 0.66
CA ALA A 32 -9.46 21.03 1.00
C ALA A 32 -10.69 21.47 0.20
N GLU A 33 -10.84 22.78 -0.02
CA GLU A 33 -11.92 23.37 -0.80
C GLU A 33 -11.80 23.03 -2.30
N GLU A 34 -10.56 22.95 -2.81
CA GLU A 34 -10.26 22.69 -4.22
C GLU A 34 -10.46 21.22 -4.64
N ILE A 35 -10.59 20.30 -3.69
CA ILE A 35 -10.68 18.85 -3.97
C ILE A 35 -12.05 18.25 -3.65
N LEU A 36 -13.04 19.03 -3.21
CA LEU A 36 -14.33 18.54 -2.70
C LEU A 36 -15.06 17.56 -3.64
N GLU A 37 -14.86 17.67 -4.95
CA GLU A 37 -15.49 16.82 -5.95
C GLU A 37 -14.71 15.55 -6.29
N MET A 38 -13.44 15.44 -5.88
CA MET A 38 -12.53 14.39 -6.35
C MET A 38 -11.68 13.71 -5.27
N GLY A 39 -11.49 14.34 -4.12
CA GLY A 39 -10.51 13.90 -3.14
C GLY A 39 -11.02 13.99 -1.71
N LEU A 40 -10.57 13.08 -0.88
CA LEU A 40 -10.80 13.12 0.55
C LEU A 40 -9.45 13.10 1.29
N VAL A 41 -9.28 14.01 2.25
CA VAL A 41 -8.11 14.05 3.15
C VAL A 41 -8.58 13.68 4.56
N VAL A 42 -7.95 12.68 5.16
CA VAL A 42 -8.27 12.18 6.51
C VAL A 42 -6.99 11.99 7.33
N SER A 43 -7.08 12.05 8.65
CA SER A 43 -5.93 11.78 9.53
C SER A 43 -5.62 10.29 9.68
N TRP A 44 -6.62 9.43 9.46
CA TRP A 44 -6.51 7.99 9.55
C TRP A 44 -7.56 7.31 8.66
N CYS A 45 -7.27 6.09 8.19
CA CYS A 45 -8.26 5.24 7.52
C CYS A 45 -8.04 3.77 7.89
N PRO A 46 -9.09 2.93 7.80
CA PRO A 46 -8.95 1.48 7.90
C PRO A 46 -8.27 0.95 6.62
N GLN A 47 -6.94 1.09 6.54
CA GLN A 47 -6.16 0.93 5.31
C GLN A 47 -6.42 -0.42 4.62
N LEU A 48 -6.48 -1.52 5.37
CA LEU A 48 -6.72 -2.84 4.81
C LEU A 48 -8.09 -2.93 4.13
N ASP A 49 -9.14 -2.38 4.74
CA ASP A 49 -10.50 -2.35 4.18
C ASP A 49 -10.56 -1.44 2.94
N VAL A 50 -9.87 -0.30 2.99
CA VAL A 50 -9.74 0.60 1.83
C VAL A 50 -9.04 -0.12 0.68
N LEU A 51 -7.90 -0.77 0.93
CA LEU A 51 -7.13 -1.50 -0.09
C LEU A 51 -7.91 -2.71 -0.64
N ALA A 52 -8.79 -3.31 0.13
CA ALA A 52 -9.63 -4.42 -0.31
C ALA A 52 -10.81 -3.96 -1.20
N HIS A 53 -11.12 -2.67 -1.20
CA HIS A 53 -12.23 -2.13 -1.97
C HIS A 53 -11.92 -2.07 -3.47
N GLU A 54 -12.84 -2.56 -4.32
CA GLU A 54 -12.65 -2.67 -5.77
C GLU A 54 -12.40 -1.34 -6.50
N ALA A 55 -12.85 -0.23 -5.91
CA ALA A 55 -12.61 1.11 -6.43
C ALA A 55 -11.14 1.57 -6.34
N VAL A 56 -10.30 0.90 -5.54
CA VAL A 56 -8.89 1.26 -5.40
C VAL A 56 -8.08 0.75 -6.60
N GLY A 57 -7.67 1.68 -7.46
CA GLY A 57 -6.87 1.37 -8.64
C GLY A 57 -5.36 1.29 -8.40
N CYS A 58 -4.82 2.00 -7.40
CA CYS A 58 -3.43 1.92 -6.99
C CYS A 58 -3.23 2.50 -5.59
N PHE A 59 -2.08 2.19 -4.99
CA PHE A 59 -1.67 2.69 -3.69
C PHE A 59 -0.30 3.38 -3.77
N VAL A 60 -0.27 4.68 -3.51
CA VAL A 60 0.96 5.46 -3.37
C VAL A 60 1.50 5.25 -1.96
N THR A 61 2.68 4.65 -1.84
CA THR A 61 3.20 4.21 -0.54
C THR A 61 4.68 4.49 -0.37
N HIS A 62 5.06 4.80 0.86
CA HIS A 62 6.45 4.88 1.27
C HIS A 62 7.16 3.52 1.30
N CYS A 63 6.46 2.41 1.01
CA CYS A 63 7.04 1.05 0.98
C CYS A 63 7.50 0.54 2.35
N GLY A 64 6.82 0.93 3.44
CA GLY A 64 6.93 0.22 4.71
C GLY A 64 6.44 -1.22 4.59
N TRP A 65 7.05 -2.14 5.33
CA TRP A 65 6.85 -3.58 5.14
C TRP A 65 5.39 -4.03 5.30
N ASN A 66 4.71 -3.59 6.37
CA ASN A 66 3.32 -3.98 6.63
C ASN A 66 2.37 -3.51 5.51
N SER A 67 2.40 -2.22 5.18
CA SER A 67 1.55 -1.66 4.12
C SER A 67 1.86 -2.25 2.73
N THR A 68 3.12 -2.65 2.50
CA THR A 68 3.50 -3.38 1.29
C THR A 68 2.85 -4.76 1.27
N LEU A 69 2.92 -5.52 2.37
CA LEU A 69 2.29 -6.83 2.46
C LEU A 69 0.77 -6.79 2.30
N GLU A 70 0.09 -5.83 2.93
CA GLU A 70 -1.36 -5.66 2.79
C GLU A 70 -1.76 -5.47 1.32
N ALA A 71 -1.10 -4.54 0.62
CA ALA A 71 -1.39 -4.25 -0.78
C ALA A 71 -1.05 -5.41 -1.71
N LEU A 72 0.12 -6.04 -1.53
CA LEU A 72 0.52 -7.18 -2.35
C LEU A 72 -0.39 -8.39 -2.15
N SER A 73 -0.82 -8.66 -0.93
CA SER A 73 -1.75 -9.76 -0.61
C SER A 73 -3.14 -9.54 -1.22
N LEU A 74 -3.55 -8.28 -1.40
CA LEU A 74 -4.82 -7.93 -2.05
C LEU A 74 -4.70 -7.76 -3.57
N GLY A 75 -3.46 -7.70 -4.10
CA GLY A 75 -3.17 -7.49 -5.51
C GLY A 75 -3.31 -6.05 -5.96
N VAL A 76 -3.16 -5.09 -5.04
CA VAL A 76 -3.23 -3.67 -5.32
C VAL A 76 -1.90 -3.18 -5.92
N PRO A 77 -1.92 -2.53 -7.10
CA PRO A 77 -0.73 -1.92 -7.70
C PRO A 77 -0.10 -0.85 -6.80
N LEU A 78 1.24 -0.87 -6.68
CA LEU A 78 1.98 0.08 -5.83
C LEU A 78 2.71 1.15 -6.65
N VAL A 79 2.61 2.40 -6.21
CA VAL A 79 3.48 3.50 -6.63
C VAL A 79 4.41 3.82 -5.47
N ALA A 80 5.69 3.45 -5.62
CA ALA A 80 6.68 3.53 -4.56
C ALA A 80 7.27 4.96 -4.42
N VAL A 81 7.16 5.54 -3.22
CA VAL A 81 7.76 6.84 -2.85
C VAL A 81 8.53 6.67 -1.53
N PRO A 82 9.63 5.89 -1.52
CA PRO A 82 10.38 5.59 -0.31
C PRO A 82 10.98 6.86 0.32
N GLN A 83 11.02 6.90 1.65
CA GLN A 83 11.50 8.06 2.41
C GLN A 83 12.74 7.73 3.27
N TRP A 84 12.87 6.53 3.84
CA TRP A 84 13.87 6.20 4.87
C TRP A 84 14.03 4.69 5.11
N THR A 85 15.15 4.27 5.69
CA THR A 85 15.44 2.89 6.14
C THR A 85 15.39 1.83 5.02
N ASP A 86 14.59 0.78 5.18
CA ASP A 86 14.47 -0.39 4.33
C ASP A 86 13.54 -0.17 3.13
N GLN A 87 12.85 0.97 3.10
CA GLN A 87 11.81 1.28 2.12
C GLN A 87 12.32 1.26 0.67
N SER A 88 13.53 1.74 0.43
CA SER A 88 14.15 1.68 -0.90
C SER A 88 14.41 0.24 -1.35
N THR A 89 14.75 -0.65 -0.41
CA THR A 89 14.93 -2.09 -0.68
C THR A 89 13.58 -2.75 -0.95
N ASN A 90 12.56 -2.43 -0.15
CA ASN A 90 11.20 -2.93 -0.36
C ASN A 90 10.66 -2.49 -1.73
N ALA A 91 10.80 -1.20 -2.09
CA ALA A 91 10.45 -0.65 -3.40
C ALA A 91 11.14 -1.41 -4.54
N LYS A 92 12.45 -1.67 -4.41
CA LYS A 92 13.23 -2.42 -5.41
C LYS A 92 12.74 -3.86 -5.56
N ASN A 93 12.34 -4.51 -4.47
CA ASN A 93 11.86 -5.89 -4.47
C ASN A 93 10.46 -6.04 -5.07
N ILE A 94 9.58 -5.05 -4.89
CA ILE A 94 8.25 -5.04 -5.54
C ILE A 94 8.42 -5.02 -7.07
N GLY A 95 9.33 -4.18 -7.57
CA GLY A 95 9.68 -4.06 -8.98
C GLY A 95 8.54 -3.49 -9.85
N GLY A 96 8.84 -3.22 -11.12
CA GLY A 96 7.89 -2.62 -12.06
C GLY A 96 8.21 -1.16 -12.38
N ARG A 97 8.28 -0.81 -13.66
CA ARG A 97 8.42 0.59 -14.12
C ARG A 97 7.23 1.08 -14.92
N GLU A 98 6.57 0.16 -15.61
CA GLU A 98 5.42 0.48 -16.45
C GLU A 98 4.12 -0.01 -15.80
N ARG A 99 3.02 0.70 -16.03
CA ARG A 99 1.68 0.35 -15.51
C ARG A 99 1.34 -1.13 -15.68
N LYS A 100 1.55 -1.68 -16.88
CA LYS A 100 1.22 -3.09 -17.18
C LYS A 100 2.06 -4.05 -16.37
N GLU A 101 3.34 -3.73 -16.17
CA GLU A 101 4.26 -4.53 -15.37
C GLU A 101 3.88 -4.47 -13.88
N ILE A 102 3.59 -3.28 -13.35
CA ILE A 102 3.16 -3.09 -11.96
C ILE A 102 1.88 -3.89 -11.69
N GLN A 103 0.88 -3.82 -12.59
CA GLN A 103 -0.36 -4.59 -12.47
C GLN A 103 -0.09 -6.11 -12.46
N LYS A 104 0.74 -6.58 -13.39
CA LYS A 104 1.12 -8.00 -13.49
C LYS A 104 1.85 -8.46 -12.22
N ASN A 105 2.76 -7.65 -11.69
CA ASN A 105 3.51 -7.96 -10.48
C ASN A 105 2.58 -8.03 -9.27
N ALA A 106 1.65 -7.09 -9.11
CA ALA A 106 0.69 -7.09 -8.01
C ALA A 106 -0.15 -8.38 -7.99
N LEU A 107 -0.69 -8.80 -9.14
CA LEU A 107 -1.45 -10.05 -9.25
C LEU A 107 -0.59 -11.29 -9.01
N LYS A 108 0.65 -11.30 -9.49
CA LYS A 108 1.61 -12.37 -9.23
C LYS A 108 1.88 -12.51 -7.72
N TRP A 109 2.14 -11.39 -7.04
CA TRP A 109 2.44 -11.37 -5.61
C TRP A 109 1.24 -11.82 -4.78
N LYS A 110 0.01 -11.39 -5.13
CA LYS A 110 -1.22 -11.88 -4.52
C LYS A 110 -1.32 -13.41 -4.58
N GLU A 111 -1.12 -13.98 -5.75
CA GLU A 111 -1.23 -15.43 -5.93
C GLU A 111 -0.14 -16.20 -5.18
N LEU A 112 1.09 -15.68 -5.15
CA LEU A 112 2.18 -16.28 -4.39
C LEU A 112 1.94 -16.20 -2.87
N ALA A 113 1.46 -15.05 -2.39
CA ALA A 113 1.11 -14.87 -0.98
C ALA A 113 0.02 -15.85 -0.57
N ARG A 114 -1.05 -15.97 -1.37
CA ARG A 114 -2.14 -16.93 -1.16
C ARG A 114 -1.62 -18.37 -1.05
N LYS A 115 -0.85 -18.84 -2.03
CA LYS A 115 -0.27 -20.20 -2.03
C LYS A 115 0.67 -20.46 -0.85
N ALA A 116 1.34 -19.44 -0.33
CA ALA A 116 2.25 -19.59 0.79
C ALA A 116 1.50 -19.83 2.10
N VAL A 117 0.30 -19.24 2.26
CA VAL A 117 -0.50 -19.29 3.50
C VAL A 117 -1.64 -20.30 3.46
N ASP A 118 -2.05 -20.79 2.29
CA ASP A 118 -3.02 -21.88 2.16
C ASP A 118 -2.50 -23.17 2.82
N GLU A 119 -3.42 -24.10 3.14
CA GLU A 119 -3.11 -25.41 3.72
C GLU A 119 -2.05 -26.17 2.90
N GLY A 120 -0.99 -26.61 3.57
CA GLY A 120 0.18 -27.25 2.96
C GLY A 120 1.19 -26.28 2.32
N GLY A 121 0.91 -24.98 2.37
CA GLY A 121 1.78 -23.90 1.92
C GLY A 121 3.10 -23.82 2.67
N SER A 122 4.02 -22.99 2.18
CA SER A 122 5.33 -22.83 2.84
C SER A 122 5.23 -22.14 4.19
N SER A 123 4.42 -21.08 4.30
CA SER A 123 4.24 -20.34 5.55
C SER A 123 3.39 -21.13 6.54
N ASP A 124 2.36 -21.83 6.06
CA ASP A 124 1.53 -22.75 6.85
C ASP A 124 2.39 -23.79 7.58
N ARG A 125 3.23 -24.53 6.83
CA ARG A 125 4.17 -25.51 7.40
C ARG A 125 5.19 -24.89 8.38
N ASN A 126 5.68 -23.68 8.08
CA ASN A 126 6.63 -22.99 8.97
C ASN A 126 5.98 -22.59 10.29
N VAL A 127 4.70 -22.20 10.28
CA VAL A 127 3.95 -21.87 11.49
C VAL A 127 3.71 -23.13 12.31
N ASP A 128 3.32 -24.24 11.69
CA ASP A 128 3.15 -25.52 12.37
C ASP A 128 4.45 -26.00 13.03
N GLU A 129 5.58 -25.89 12.32
CA GLU A 129 6.90 -26.23 12.86
C GLU A 129 7.25 -25.35 14.06
N PHE A 130 6.97 -24.04 13.97
CA PHE A 130 7.21 -23.09 15.06
C PHE A 130 6.37 -23.44 16.30
N ILE A 131 5.07 -23.69 16.14
CA ILE A 131 4.17 -24.08 17.23
C ILE A 131 4.63 -25.39 17.86
N THR A 132 5.01 -26.37 17.04
CA THR A 132 5.51 -27.67 17.52
C THR A 132 6.73 -27.50 18.42
N LYS A 133 7.67 -26.64 18.04
CA LYS A 133 8.87 -26.34 18.86
C LYS A 133 8.53 -25.60 20.15
N LEU A 134 7.52 -24.73 20.15
CA LEU A 134 7.10 -24.00 21.35
C LEU A 134 6.44 -24.90 22.39
N VAL A 135 5.67 -25.91 21.97
CA VAL A 135 4.93 -26.80 22.88
C VAL A 135 5.80 -27.95 23.41
N GLN A 136 6.94 -28.23 22.79
CA GLN A 136 7.89 -29.28 23.22
C GLN A 136 8.91 -28.79 24.27
N HIS A 137 8.83 -27.54 24.70
CA HIS A 137 9.59 -26.95 25.81
C HIS A 137 8.67 -26.54 26.96
#